data_AF-A0AA37V6J9-F1
#
_entry.id   AF-A0AA37V6J9-F1
#
_cell.length_a   1.000
_cell.length_b   1.000
_cell.length_c   1.000
_cell.angle_alpha   90.00
_cell.angle_beta   90.00
_cell.angle_gamma   90.00
#
_symmetry.space_group_name_H-M   'P 1'
#
loop_
_entity.id
_entity.type
_entity.pdbx_description
1 polymer ?
#
loop_
_entity_poly.entity_id
_entity_poly.type
_entity_poly.pdbx_seq_one_letter_code
_entity_poly.pdbx_strand_id
1 'polypeptide(L)'
;MNERARVTPNAPTPSAEGQWTRNLGQRGTDDAGGQPHRFTFTCETCGEMIVGPTGYATLDRRAAAHRHHGFRAWRKANPGVHPRKGPHLVCWRVLHNSCDTEATEWDFRISVDTMKTPTQLLYRTLAIAERPWFNDTDWRRLVRRLLKQLKQPGTQ
;
A
#
# COMPACT_ATOMS: atom_id res chain seq x y z
N MET A 1 -14.11 17.12 47.94
CA MET A 1 -14.53 17.10 46.52
C MET A 1 -13.25 17.07 45.69
N ASN A 2 -12.89 15.91 45.13
CA ASN A 2 -11.63 15.74 44.36
C ASN A 2 -11.95 15.69 42.87
N GLU A 3 -11.59 16.77 42.19
CA GLU A 3 -11.70 16.94 40.74
C GLU A 3 -10.65 16.06 40.04
N ARG A 4 -11.08 14.96 39.43
CA ARG A 4 -10.22 14.11 38.60
C ARG A 4 -10.09 14.76 37.22
N ALA A 5 -8.91 15.31 36.94
CA ALA A 5 -8.54 15.81 35.62
C ALA A 5 -8.66 14.71 34.57
N ARG A 6 -9.47 14.95 33.53
CA ARG A 6 -9.60 14.07 32.37
C ARG A 6 -8.33 14.20 31.52
N VAL A 7 -7.55 13.12 31.46
CA VAL A 7 -6.46 12.97 30.50
C VAL A 7 -7.08 12.71 29.13
N THR A 8 -7.00 13.69 28.23
CA THR A 8 -7.33 13.50 26.82
C THR A 8 -6.24 12.65 26.16
N PRO A 9 -6.59 11.58 25.42
CA PRO A 9 -5.60 10.82 24.66
C PRO A 9 -4.99 11.70 23.56
N ASN A 10 -3.66 11.75 23.51
CA ASN A 10 -2.92 12.46 22.48
C ASN A 10 -3.27 11.91 21.09
N ALA A 11 -3.65 12.79 20.17
CA ALA A 11 -3.82 12.43 18.77
C ALA A 11 -2.48 11.92 18.21
N PRO A 12 -2.46 10.84 17.40
CA PRO A 12 -1.23 10.32 16.82
C PRO A 12 -0.57 11.38 15.95
N THR A 13 0.69 11.68 16.25
CA THR A 13 1.51 12.60 15.47
C THR A 13 1.67 12.05 14.05
N PRO A 14 1.41 12.84 12.99
CA PRO A 14 1.62 12.37 11.62
C PRO A 14 3.11 12.05 11.42
N SER A 15 3.44 10.79 11.14
CA SER A 15 4.81 10.37 10.80
C SER A 15 5.36 11.20 9.65
N ALA A 16 6.66 11.54 9.69
CA ALA A 16 7.37 12.35 8.70
C ALA A 16 7.23 11.85 7.24
N GLU A 17 6.80 10.60 7.03
CA GLU A 17 6.46 10.06 5.70
C GLU A 17 5.23 10.72 5.05
N GLY A 18 4.40 11.45 5.81
CA GLY A 18 3.22 12.17 5.32
C GLY A 18 3.51 13.52 4.64
N GLN A 19 4.76 13.98 4.57
CA GLN A 19 5.12 15.23 3.88
C GLN A 19 5.45 15.02 2.39
N TRP A 20 6.02 13.88 2.01
CA TRP A 20 6.37 13.59 0.61
C TRP A 20 5.15 13.33 -0.30
N THR A 21 3.99 13.01 0.27
CA THR A 21 2.79 12.73 -0.52
C THR A 21 2.02 13.98 -0.95
N ARG A 22 2.22 15.13 -0.29
CA ARG A 22 1.41 16.34 -0.53
C ARG A 22 1.81 17.12 -1.79
N ASN A 23 3.07 17.08 -2.22
CA ASN A 23 3.53 17.90 -3.35
C ASN A 23 3.40 17.25 -4.74
N LEU A 24 3.15 15.94 -4.84
CA LEU A 24 3.02 15.25 -6.14
C LEU A 24 1.59 15.18 -6.69
N GLY A 25 0.60 15.75 -6.00
CA GLY A 25 -0.82 15.55 -6.30
C GLY A 25 -1.52 16.62 -7.13
N GLN A 26 -0.89 17.77 -7.46
CA GLN A 26 -1.65 18.95 -7.92
C GLN A 26 -1.23 19.61 -9.24
N ARG A 27 -0.30 19.06 -10.04
CA ARG A 27 0.02 19.64 -11.37
C ARG A 27 0.02 18.58 -12.46
N GLY A 28 -1.12 18.44 -13.10
CA GLY A 28 -1.35 17.58 -14.26
C GLY A 28 -2.81 17.69 -14.67
N THR A 29 -3.21 18.84 -15.20
CA THR A 29 -4.44 18.96 -15.98
C THR A 29 -4.16 18.29 -17.32
N ASP A 30 -4.36 16.98 -17.37
CA ASP A 30 -4.38 16.21 -18.61
C ASP A 30 -5.66 16.60 -19.39
N ASP A 31 -5.63 17.80 -19.97
CA ASP A 31 -6.62 18.36 -20.88
C ASP A 31 -6.51 17.64 -22.23
N ALA A 32 -7.15 16.47 -22.34
CA ALA A 32 -7.39 15.81 -23.62
C ALA A 32 -8.63 14.91 -23.58
N GLY A 33 -9.77 15.40 -23.06
CA GLY A 33 -11.13 14.92 -23.35
C GLY A 33 -11.51 13.45 -23.05
N GLY A 34 -10.57 12.56 -22.73
CA GLY A 34 -10.80 11.18 -22.36
C GLY A 34 -11.06 11.09 -20.86
N GLN A 35 -12.13 10.41 -20.45
CA GLN A 35 -12.32 10.09 -19.05
C GLN A 35 -11.05 9.36 -18.54
N PRO A 36 -10.35 9.90 -17.54
CA PRO A 36 -9.14 9.27 -17.05
C PRO A 36 -9.52 7.89 -16.53
N HIS A 37 -8.84 6.86 -17.04
CA HIS A 37 -9.00 5.52 -16.51
C HIS A 37 -8.71 5.52 -15.02
N ARG A 38 -9.71 5.13 -14.21
CA ARG A 38 -9.60 5.07 -12.76
C ARG A 38 -9.65 3.63 -12.28
N PHE A 39 -8.72 3.29 -11.40
CA PHE A 39 -8.75 2.01 -10.70
C PHE A 39 -9.87 2.00 -9.66
N THR A 40 -10.48 0.84 -9.50
CA THR A 40 -11.40 0.55 -8.39
C THR A 40 -10.67 -0.29 -7.35
N PHE A 41 -11.01 -0.08 -6.09
CA PHE A 41 -10.41 -0.81 -4.99
C PHE A 41 -11.51 -1.56 -4.25
N THR A 42 -11.27 -2.83 -3.97
CA THR A 42 -12.17 -3.68 -3.18
C THR A 42 -11.44 -4.01 -1.89
N CYS A 43 -12.11 -3.81 -0.76
CA CYS A 43 -11.57 -4.17 0.54
C CYS A 43 -11.46 -5.69 0.64
N GLU A 44 -10.29 -6.19 1.02
CA GLU A 44 -10.02 -7.62 1.11
C GLU A 44 -10.67 -8.27 2.35
N THR A 45 -11.10 -7.47 3.34
CA THR A 45 -11.79 -7.97 4.53
C THR A 45 -13.30 -8.09 4.31
N CYS A 46 -13.98 -7.01 3.88
CA CYS A 46 -15.44 -7.01 3.75
C CYS A 46 -15.94 -7.30 2.32
N GLY A 47 -15.06 -7.29 1.31
CA GLY A 47 -15.43 -7.49 -0.09
C GLY A 47 -16.09 -6.28 -0.77
N GLU A 48 -16.35 -5.21 -0.03
CA GLU A 48 -17.01 -4.01 -0.56
C GLU A 48 -16.04 -3.06 -1.26
N MET A 49 -16.58 -2.24 -2.17
CA MET A 49 -15.82 -1.21 -2.86
C MET A 49 -15.35 -0.11 -1.89
N ILE A 50 -14.11 0.34 -2.05
CA ILE A 50 -13.56 1.49 -1.32
C ILE A 50 -13.91 2.76 -2.09
N VAL A 51 -14.83 3.55 -1.54
CA VAL A 51 -15.28 4.82 -2.12
C VAL A 51 -14.61 6.00 -1.40
N GLY A 52 -14.11 6.97 -2.17
CA GLY A 52 -13.50 8.17 -1.63
C GLY A 52 -12.12 7.90 -0.98
N PRO A 53 -11.76 8.65 0.09
CA PRO A 53 -10.46 8.55 0.76
C PRO A 53 -10.45 7.54 1.94
N THR A 54 -11.40 6.62 2.00
CA THR A 54 -11.69 5.80 3.20
C THR A 54 -10.90 4.50 3.31
N GLY A 55 -9.87 4.31 2.48
CA GLY A 55 -9.05 3.11 2.52
C GLY A 55 -7.63 3.29 2.02
N TYR A 56 -6.85 2.23 2.18
CA TYR A 56 -5.42 2.22 1.87
C TYR A 56 -4.95 0.84 1.43
N ALA A 57 -3.83 0.82 0.69
CA ALA A 57 -3.01 -0.37 0.56
C ALA A 57 -1.99 -0.41 1.70
N THR A 58 -1.78 -1.57 2.32
CA THR A 58 -0.86 -1.73 3.44
C THR A 58 -0.03 -3.01 3.38
N LEU A 59 1.12 -2.98 4.05
CA LEU A 59 1.95 -4.15 4.37
C LEU A 59 2.61 -3.99 5.74
N ASP A 60 2.99 -5.10 6.36
CA ASP A 60 3.81 -5.11 7.58
C ASP A 60 5.31 -4.97 7.24
N ARG A 61 5.92 -3.83 7.58
CA ARG A 61 7.36 -3.59 7.31
C ARG A 61 8.28 -4.48 8.12
N ARG A 62 7.88 -4.88 9.34
CA ARG A 62 8.66 -5.79 10.17
C ARG A 62 8.68 -7.18 9.54
N ALA A 63 7.54 -7.67 9.05
CA ALA A 63 7.50 -8.91 8.29
C ALA A 63 8.41 -8.84 7.05
N ALA A 64 8.43 -7.71 6.34
CA ALA A 64 9.30 -7.56 5.16
C ALA A 64 10.78 -7.58 5.52
N ALA A 65 11.17 -6.90 6.61
CA ALA A 65 12.54 -6.95 7.14
C ALA A 65 12.93 -8.36 7.61
N HIS A 66 12.05 -9.04 8.36
CA HIS A 66 12.28 -10.42 8.81
C HIS A 66 12.45 -11.36 7.62
N ARG A 67 11.62 -11.21 6.59
CA ARG A 67 11.74 -11.96 5.34
C ARG A 67 13.09 -11.73 4.68
N HIS A 68 13.57 -10.48 4.61
CA HIS A 68 14.87 -10.17 4.03
C HIS A 68 16.00 -10.97 4.70
N HIS A 69 16.04 -10.97 6.03
CA HIS A 69 17.03 -11.73 6.81
C HIS A 69 16.88 -13.24 6.59
N GLY A 70 15.65 -13.76 6.67
CA GLY A 70 15.35 -15.18 6.45
C GLY A 70 15.72 -15.64 5.04
N PHE A 71 15.50 -14.81 4.03
CA PHE A 71 15.83 -15.09 2.65
C PHE A 71 17.35 -15.19 2.43
N ARG A 72 18.14 -14.33 3.07
CA ARG A 72 19.62 -14.42 3.02
C ARG A 72 20.14 -15.71 3.63
N ALA A 73 19.62 -16.10 4.80
CA ALA A 73 19.97 -17.36 5.44
C ALA A 73 19.56 -18.56 4.57
N TRP A 74 18.34 -18.55 4.03
CA TRP A 74 17.85 -19.57 3.11
C TRP A 74 18.73 -19.70 1.86
N ARG A 75 19.15 -18.58 1.25
CA ARG A 75 20.04 -18.59 0.08
C ARG A 75 21.39 -19.23 0.37
N LYS A 76 21.96 -19.00 1.56
CA LYS A 76 23.22 -19.63 2.00
C LYS A 76 23.06 -21.15 2.14
N ALA A 77 21.93 -21.60 2.68
CA ALA A 77 21.63 -23.02 2.86
C ALA A 77 21.21 -23.74 1.56
N ASN A 78 20.79 -23.00 0.52
CA ASN A 78 20.23 -23.54 -0.71
C ASN A 78 20.94 -22.97 -1.96
N PRO A 79 22.25 -23.22 -2.13
CA PRO A 79 22.98 -22.75 -3.31
C PRO A 79 22.39 -23.36 -4.59
N GLY A 80 22.33 -22.58 -5.67
CA GLY A 80 21.78 -23.01 -6.97
C GLY A 80 20.25 -23.14 -7.03
N VAL A 81 19.54 -23.16 -5.90
CA VAL A 81 18.07 -23.24 -5.89
C VAL A 81 17.46 -21.91 -6.33
N HIS A 82 16.47 -21.97 -7.22
CA HIS A 82 15.79 -20.79 -7.74
C HIS A 82 15.10 -19.97 -6.61
N PRO A 83 15.31 -18.63 -6.52
CA PRO A 83 14.77 -17.76 -5.45
C PRO A 83 13.29 -17.91 -5.13
N ARG A 84 12.46 -18.22 -6.13
CA ARG A 84 11.00 -18.41 -5.97
C ARG A 84 10.62 -19.60 -5.07
N LYS A 85 11.55 -20.53 -4.81
CA LYS A 85 11.34 -21.65 -3.86
C LYS A 85 11.65 -21.27 -2.41
N GLY A 86 12.16 -20.06 -2.17
CA GLY A 86 12.41 -19.55 -0.83
C GLY A 86 11.15 -19.03 -0.14
N PRO A 87 11.32 -18.36 1.02
CA PRO A 87 10.23 -17.72 1.74
C PRO A 87 9.32 -16.86 0.85
N HIS A 88 8.01 -16.94 1.10
CA HIS A 88 7.02 -16.14 0.39
C HIS A 88 7.26 -14.64 0.57
N LEU A 89 6.85 -13.84 -0.42
CA LEU A 89 6.86 -12.38 -0.33
C LEU A 89 5.79 -11.91 0.67
N VAL A 90 6.03 -10.77 1.30
CA VAL A 90 5.02 -10.15 2.17
C VAL A 90 3.91 -9.56 1.31
N CYS A 91 2.68 -9.94 1.62
CA CYS A 91 1.52 -9.55 0.83
C CYS A 91 1.06 -8.12 1.15
N TRP A 92 0.81 -7.34 0.10
CA TRP A 92 0.03 -6.13 0.19
C TRP A 92 -1.45 -6.45 0.31
N ARG A 93 -2.12 -5.76 1.25
CA ARG A 93 -3.57 -5.82 1.44
C ARG A 93 -4.20 -4.48 1.07
N VAL A 94 -5.44 -4.48 0.62
CA VAL A 94 -6.23 -3.26 0.37
C VAL A 94 -7.44 -3.28 1.30
N LEU A 95 -7.57 -2.28 2.17
CA LEU A 95 -8.54 -2.29 3.28
C LEU A 95 -9.23 -0.92 3.43
N HIS A 96 -10.48 -0.93 3.91
CA HIS A 96 -11.08 0.27 4.53
C HIS A 96 -10.42 0.56 5.88
N ASN A 97 -10.42 1.82 6.29
CA ASN A 97 -9.93 2.22 7.62
C ASN A 97 -10.63 1.47 8.75
N SER A 98 -11.94 1.26 8.64
CA SER A 98 -12.75 0.56 9.66
C SER A 98 -12.58 -0.95 9.66
N CYS A 99 -12.05 -1.54 8.58
CA CYS A 99 -11.87 -2.98 8.45
C CYS A 99 -10.51 -3.48 8.92
N ASP A 100 -9.57 -2.58 9.24
CA ASP A 100 -8.25 -2.94 9.74
C ASP A 100 -8.20 -2.82 11.26
N THR A 101 -8.62 -3.89 11.96
CA THR A 101 -8.58 -3.97 13.42
C THR A 101 -7.19 -4.29 13.96
N GLU A 102 -6.26 -4.71 13.10
CA GLU A 102 -4.90 -5.14 13.46
C GLU A 102 -3.85 -4.10 13.08
N ALA A 103 -4.29 -2.91 12.67
CA ALA A 103 -3.44 -1.82 12.24
C ALA A 103 -2.38 -1.46 13.30
N THR A 104 -1.10 -1.52 12.93
CA THR A 104 0.03 -1.17 13.80
C THR A 104 0.82 0.05 13.29
N GLU A 105 1.65 0.66 14.15
CA GLU A 105 2.57 1.74 13.75
C GLU A 105 3.67 1.28 12.76
N TRP A 106 3.89 -0.04 12.67
CA TRP A 106 4.92 -0.62 11.81
C TRP A 106 4.44 -0.82 10.38
N ASP A 107 3.14 -0.71 10.15
CA ASP A 107 2.56 -0.84 8.84
C ASP A 107 3.02 0.31 7.94
N PHE A 108 3.36 -0.03 6.70
CA PHE A 108 3.42 0.97 5.65
C PHE A 108 2.04 1.10 5.02
N ARG A 109 1.53 2.32 4.86
CA ARG A 109 0.19 2.58 4.32
C ARG A 109 0.23 3.61 3.20
N ILE A 110 -0.50 3.33 2.13
CA ILE A 110 -0.69 4.24 1.00
C ILE A 110 -2.19 4.43 0.79
N SER A 111 -2.67 5.67 0.91
CA SER A 111 -4.05 5.99 0.59
C SER A 111 -4.37 5.61 -0.87
N VAL A 112 -5.48 4.89 -1.06
CA VAL A 112 -5.95 4.48 -2.40
C VAL A 112 -6.23 5.68 -3.30
N ASP A 113 -6.58 6.83 -2.71
CA ASP A 113 -6.83 8.07 -3.45
C ASP A 113 -5.60 8.55 -4.23
N THR A 114 -4.40 8.23 -3.72
CA THR A 114 -3.12 8.57 -4.35
C THR A 114 -2.63 7.52 -5.35
N MET A 115 -3.48 6.55 -5.69
CA MET A 115 -3.21 5.47 -6.64
C MET A 115 -4.41 5.25 -7.58
N LYS A 116 -5.30 6.24 -7.74
CA LYS A 116 -6.53 6.09 -8.54
C LYS A 116 -6.27 6.06 -10.04
N THR A 117 -5.17 6.63 -10.52
CA THR A 117 -4.83 6.64 -11.94
C THR A 117 -3.53 5.89 -12.23
N PRO A 118 -3.28 5.43 -13.47
CA PRO A 118 -2.01 4.81 -13.84
C PRO A 118 -0.79 5.67 -13.52
N THR A 119 -0.87 6.98 -13.79
CA THR A 119 0.18 7.95 -13.48
C THR A 119 0.46 8.02 -11.97
N GLN A 120 -0.59 8.12 -11.15
CA GLN A 120 -0.46 8.12 -9.70
C GLN A 120 0.15 6.81 -9.17
N LEU A 121 -0.28 5.66 -9.71
CA LEU A 121 0.27 4.35 -9.36
C LEU A 121 1.75 4.23 -9.75
N LEU A 122 2.18 4.81 -10.87
CA LEU A 122 3.58 4.85 -11.29
C LEU A 122 4.43 5.66 -10.31
N TYR A 123 4.02 6.88 -9.96
CA TYR A 123 4.73 7.70 -8.97
C TYR A 123 4.83 7.00 -7.61
N ARG A 124 3.76 6.33 -7.17
CA ARG A 124 3.80 5.51 -5.95
C ARG A 124 4.76 4.33 -6.09
N THR A 125 4.76 3.65 -7.23
CA THR A 125 5.71 2.55 -7.49
C THR A 125 7.15 3.02 -7.38
N LEU A 126 7.50 4.18 -7.97
CA LEU A 126 8.85 4.76 -7.87
C LEU A 126 9.22 5.07 -6.42
N ALA A 127 8.34 5.76 -5.69
CA ALA A 127 8.58 6.13 -4.29
C ALA A 127 8.75 4.92 -3.34
N ILE A 128 8.09 3.80 -3.63
CA ILE A 128 8.25 2.56 -2.85
C ILE A 128 9.48 1.79 -3.31
N ALA A 129 9.83 1.83 -4.60
CA ALA A 129 11.00 1.11 -5.13
C ALA A 129 12.33 1.58 -4.51
N GLU A 130 12.38 2.82 -4.01
CA GLU A 130 13.50 3.37 -3.26
C GLU A 130 13.63 2.78 -1.82
N ARG A 131 12.65 2.00 -1.36
CA ARG A 131 12.65 1.44 -0.01
C ARG A 131 13.44 0.13 0.05
N PRO A 132 14.31 -0.07 1.05
CA PRO A 132 15.14 -1.28 1.16
C PRO A 132 14.36 -2.60 1.15
N TRP A 133 13.13 -2.58 1.68
CA TRP A 133 12.25 -3.75 1.78
C TRP A 133 11.36 -3.99 0.56
N PHE A 134 11.42 -3.15 -0.48
CA PHE A 134 10.52 -3.24 -1.64
C PHE A 134 10.52 -4.62 -2.30
N ASN A 135 11.71 -5.18 -2.53
CA ASN A 135 11.90 -6.47 -3.18
C ASN A 135 11.44 -7.67 -2.35
N ASP A 136 11.13 -7.45 -1.07
CA ASP A 136 10.63 -8.46 -0.13
C ASP A 136 9.09 -8.50 -0.07
N THR A 137 8.42 -7.66 -0.87
CA THR A 137 6.95 -7.56 -0.95
C THR A 137 6.40 -8.03 -2.28
N ASP A 138 5.11 -8.35 -2.31
CA ASP A 138 4.41 -8.71 -3.54
C ASP A 138 3.80 -7.51 -4.29
N TRP A 139 4.36 -6.29 -4.17
CA TRP A 139 3.85 -5.08 -4.83
C TRP A 139 3.47 -5.28 -6.31
N ARG A 140 4.27 -6.06 -7.05
CA ARG A 140 4.01 -6.41 -8.44
C ARG A 140 2.66 -7.11 -8.64
N ARG A 141 2.23 -7.93 -7.67
CA ARG A 141 0.92 -8.60 -7.66
C ARG A 141 -0.21 -7.58 -7.55
N LEU A 142 -0.10 -6.63 -6.61
CA LEU A 142 -1.06 -5.54 -6.45
C LEU A 142 -1.18 -4.71 -7.74
N VAL A 143 -0.05 -4.25 -8.30
CA VAL A 143 -0.03 -3.47 -9.55
C VAL A 143 -0.68 -4.24 -10.70
N ARG A 144 -0.36 -5.53 -10.87
CA ARG A 144 -1.00 -6.36 -11.91
C ARG A 144 -2.51 -6.50 -11.70
N ARG A 145 -2.99 -6.60 -10.46
CA ARG A 145 -4.42 -6.65 -10.15
C ARG A 145 -5.12 -5.37 -10.59
N LEU A 146 -4.53 -4.22 -10.29
CA LEU A 146 -5.06 -2.91 -10.71
C LEU A 146 -5.04 -2.75 -12.25
N LEU A 147 -3.91 -3.05 -12.90
CA LEU A 147 -3.78 -2.94 -14.36
C LEU A 147 -4.73 -3.88 -15.14
N LYS A 148 -5.14 -5.01 -14.56
CA LYS A 148 -6.16 -5.88 -15.17
C LYS A 148 -7.51 -5.21 -15.28
N GLN A 149 -7.87 -4.31 -14.37
CA GLN A 149 -9.14 -3.57 -14.42
C GLN A 149 -9.21 -2.66 -15.66
N LEU A 150 -8.07 -2.12 -16.10
CA LEU A 150 -8.01 -1.27 -17.30
C LEU A 150 -8.27 -2.04 -18.60
N LYS A 151 -8.02 -3.35 -18.59
CA LYS A 151 -8.20 -4.21 -19.77
C LYS A 151 -9.63 -4.69 -19.94
N GLN A 152 -10.48 -4.52 -18.92
CA GLN A 152 -11.89 -4.88 -19.01
C GLN A 152 -12.63 -3.69 -19.63
N PRO A 153 -13.03 -3.75 -20.93
CA PRO A 153 -13.86 -2.70 -21.50
C PRO A 153 -15.14 -2.62 -20.67
N GLY A 154 -15.51 -1.40 -20.27
CA GLY A 154 -16.62 -1.15 -19.36
C GLY A 154 -17.88 -1.87 -19.82
N THR A 155 -18.21 -2.96 -19.14
CA THR A 155 -19.56 -3.52 -19.14
C THR A 155 -20.32 -2.64 -18.16
N GLN A 156 -20.78 -1.49 -18.68
CA GLN A 156 -21.78 -0.67 -17.99
C GLN A 156 -23.15 -1.31 -18.19
#